data_AF-A0A966Z2G4-F1
#
_entry.id   AF-A0A966Z2G4-F1
#
_cell.length_a   1.000
_cell.length_b   1.000
_cell.length_c   1.000
_cell.angle_alpha   90.00
_cell.angle_beta   90.00
_cell.angle_gamma   90.00
#
_symmetry.space_group_name_H-M   'P 1'
#
loop_
_entity.id
_entity.type
_entity.pdbx_description
1 polymer ?
#
loop_
_entity_poly.entity_id
_entity_poly.type
_entity_poly.pdbx_seq_one_letter_code
_entity_poly.pdbx_strand_id
1 'polypeptide(L)' 'MDTLAQLKRFTTVVADTGDFERMRAFAPQDATTNPSLI' A
#
# COMPACT_ATOMS: atom_id res chain seq x y z
N MET A 1 -9.88 0.51 16.36
CA MET A 1 -8.83 0.05 15.43
C MET A 1 -9.36 0.20 14.02
N ASP A 2 -8.62 0.88 13.16
CA ASP A 2 -8.99 1.06 11.75
C ASP A 2 -8.99 -0.27 10.97
N THR A 3 -9.79 -0.37 9.91
CA THR A 3 -9.98 -1.56 9.07
C THR A 3 -8.66 -2.01 8.44
N LEU A 4 -7.82 -1.07 7.97
CA LEU A 4 -6.51 -1.40 7.39
C LEU A 4 -5.60 -2.06 8.44
N ALA A 5 -5.63 -1.57 9.68
CA ALA A 5 -4.87 -2.15 10.78
C ALA A 5 -5.33 -3.57 11.15
N GLN A 6 -6.63 -3.86 11.01
CA GLN A 6 -7.13 -5.23 11.21
C GLN A 6 -6.68 -6.17 10.10
N LEU A 7 -6.70 -5.72 8.84
CA LEU A 7 -6.30 -6.54 7.68
C LEU A 7 -4.82 -6.92 7.72
N LYS A 8 -3.93 -6.00 8.11
CA LYS A 8 -2.48 -6.22 8.27
C LYS A 8 -2.12 -7.34 9.26
N ARG A 9 -3.05 -7.76 10.13
CA ARG A 9 -2.82 -8.88 11.07
C ARG A 9 -2.88 -10.26 10.41
N PHE A 10 -3.55 -10.36 9.27
CA PHE A 10 -3.83 -11.65 8.62
C PHE A 10 -3.14 -11.80 7.26
N THR A 11 -2.76 -10.69 6.63
CA THR A 11 -2.12 -10.70 5.31
C THR A 11 -1.09 -9.58 5.18
N THR A 12 -0.14 -9.77 4.28
CA THR A 12 0.79 -8.72 3.87
C THR A 12 0.08 -7.76 2.94
N VAL A 13 0.06 -6.47 3.29
CA VAL A 13 -0.57 -5.42 2.48
C VAL A 13 0.50 -4.68 1.69
N VAL A 14 0.31 -4.61 0.37
CA VAL A 14 1.15 -3.88 -0.59
C VAL A 14 0.33 -2.77 -1.25
N ALA A 15 0.98 -1.66 -1.63
CA ALA A 15 0.32 -0.57 -2.33
C ALA A 15 0.45 -0.70 -3.85
N ASP A 16 -0.65 -0.57 -4.58
CA ASP A 16 -0.66 -0.65 -6.06
C ASP A 16 -0.62 0.76 -6.68
N THR A 17 0.54 1.41 -6.59
CA THR A 17 0.72 2.79 -7.07
C THR A 17 2.18 3.15 -7.28
N GLY A 18 2.45 4.02 -8.27
CA GLY A 18 3.72 4.73 -8.42
C GLY A 18 3.82 6.07 -7.66
N ASP A 19 2.76 6.49 -6.95
CA ASP A 19 2.70 7.79 -6.26
C ASP A 19 3.39 7.75 -4.89
N PHE A 20 4.54 8.42 -4.78
CA PHE A 20 5.33 8.50 -3.56
C PHE A 20 4.67 9.26 -2.40
N GLU A 21 3.77 10.21 -2.68
CA GLU A 21 3.05 10.92 -1.62
C GLU A 21 2.05 9.97 -0.94
N ARG A 22 1.39 9.11 -1.74
CA ARG A 22 0.49 8.08 -1.21
C ARG A 22 1.22 7.00 -0.44
N MET A 23 2.39 6.56 -0.93
CA MET A 23 3.22 5.61 -0.18
C MET A 23 3.59 6.14 1.21
N ARG A 24 3.94 7.43 1.32
CA ARG A 24 4.23 8.08 2.61
C ARG A 24 3.02 8.11 3.54
N ALA A 25 1.82 8.36 3.02
CA ALA A 25 0.61 8.44 3.83
C ALA A 25 0.18 7.07 4.41
N PHE A 26 0.37 5.97 3.66
CA PHE A 26 -0.13 4.65 4.04
C PHE A 26 0.94 3.68 4.55
N ALA A 27 2.22 4.03 4.39
CA ALA A 27 3.40 3.24 4.77
C ALA A 27 3.20 1.73 4.47
N PRO A 28 3.02 1.37 3.19
CA PRO A 28 2.91 -0.02 2.78
C PRO A 28 4.25 -0.74 2.99
N GLN A 29 4.21 -2.07 3.06
CA GLN A 29 5.44 -2.86 3.17
C GLN A 29 6.23 -2.84 1.86
N ASP A 30 5.53 -3.12 0.75
CA ASP A 30 6.05 -3.04 -0.62
C ASP A 30 5.04 -2.30 -1.50
N ALA A 31 5.49 -1.83 -2.67
CA ALA A 31 4.62 -1.24 -3.67
C ALA A 31 4.78 -1.95 -5.01
N THR A 32 3.66 -2.12 -5.72
CA THR A 32 3.64 -2.64 -7.08
C THR A 32 3.35 -1.51 -8.05
N THR A 33 4.12 -1.49 -9.14
CA THR A 33 3.89 -0.60 -10.29
C THR A 33 3.68 -1.44 -11.53
N ASN A 34 2.93 -0.92 -12.49
CA ASN A 34 2.81 -1.46 -13.83
C ASN A 34 2.80 -0.30 -14.84
N PRO A 35 2.90 -0.55 -16.16
CA PRO A 35 2.97 0.52 -17.16
C PRO A 35 1.77 1.50 -17.16
N SER A 36 0.60 1.10 -16.64
CA SER A 36 -0.56 1.99 -16.54
C SER A 36 -0.55 2.89 -15.29
N LEU A 37 0.33 2.61 -14.33
CA LEU A 37 0.48 3.36 -13.08
C LEU A 37 1.62 4.39 -13.13
N ILE A 38 2.18 4.65 -14.31
CA ILE A 38 3.25 5.63 -14.58
C ILE A 38 2.73 6.72 -15.51
#